data_AF-A0A4V0ZK23-F1
#
_entry.id   AF-A0A4V0ZK23-F1
#
_cell.length_a   1.000
_cell.length_b   1.000
_cell.length_c   1.000
_cell.angle_alpha   90.00
_cell.angle_beta   90.00
_cell.angle_gamma   90.00
#
_symmetry.space_group_name_H-M   'P 1'
#
loop_
_entity.id
_entity.type
_entity.pdbx_description
1 polymer ?
#
loop_
_entity_poly.entity_id
_entity_poly.type
_entity_poly.pdbx_seq_one_letter_code
_entity_poly.pdbx_strand_id
1 'polypeptide(L)' 'MAWDVDEDGERYRAAYALQREVGMRWLIMWGPGSRAFWAFHRGPASIVPRSASTPQRLLDEIAAVERSLTADRPPDNRR' A
#
# COMPACT_ATOMS: atom_id res chain seq x y z
N MET A 1 7.90 23.95 11.39
CA MET A 1 6.44 23.95 11.10
C MET A 1 5.83 22.95 12.05
N ALA A 2 4.86 23.36 12.85
CA ALA A 2 4.22 22.47 13.81
C ALA A 2 3.43 21.41 13.04
N TRP A 3 3.71 20.14 13.33
CA TRP A 3 2.89 19.02 12.89
C TRP A 3 1.56 19.12 13.64
N ASP A 4 0.48 19.42 12.93
CA ASP A 4 -0.86 19.40 13.52
C ASP A 4 -1.47 18.01 13.31
N VAL A 5 -1.68 17.31 14.43
CA VAL A 5 -2.26 15.97 14.46
C VAL A 5 -3.70 15.97 13.93
N ASP A 6 -4.42 17.10 14.03
CA ASP A 6 -5.79 17.22 13.56
C ASP A 6 -5.84 17.35 12.02
N GLU A 7 -4.83 17.95 11.38
CA GLU A 7 -4.70 18.01 9.91
C GLU A 7 -4.49 16.61 9.28
N ASP A 8 -3.86 15.69 10.01
CA ASP A 8 -3.59 14.33 9.54
C ASP A 8 -4.72 13.33 9.86
N GLY A 9 -5.72 13.73 10.65
CA GLY A 9 -6.83 12.85 11.04
C GLY A 9 -7.57 12.24 9.84
N GLU A 10 -7.82 13.03 8.80
CA GLU A 10 -8.40 12.55 7.54
C GLU A 10 -7.47 11.58 6.80
N ARG A 11 -6.16 11.81 6.88
CA ARG A 11 -5.14 10.96 6.25
C ARG A 11 -5.03 9.61 6.94
N TYR A 12 -5.08 9.58 8.26
CA TYR A 12 -5.14 8.32 9.00
C TYR A 12 -6.43 7.54 8.71
N ARG A 13 -7.59 8.22 8.63
CA ARG A 13 -8.86 7.58 8.23
C ARG A 13 -8.79 7.01 6.81
N ALA A 14 -8.21 7.74 5.87
CA ALA A 14 -7.99 7.27 4.51
C ALA A 14 -7.04 6.06 4.46
N ALA A 15 -5.94 6.09 5.21
CA ALA A 15 -5.01 4.97 5.32
C ALA A 15 -5.70 3.71 5.89
N TYR A 16 -6.57 3.88 6.89
CA TYR A 16 -7.36 2.79 7.45
C TYR A 16 -8.39 2.22 6.45
N ALA A 17 -9.07 3.09 5.70
CA ALA A 17 -9.98 2.66 4.63
C ALA A 17 -9.23 1.84 3.56
N LEU A 18 -8.06 2.33 3.13
CA LEU A 18 -7.18 1.62 2.20
C LEU A 18 -6.73 0.27 2.75
N GLN A 19 -6.31 0.21 4.01
CA GLN A 19 -5.89 -1.02 4.67
C GLN A 19 -6.99 -2.09 4.61
N ARG A 20 -8.26 -1.70 4.73
CA ARG A 20 -9.41 -2.62 4.63
C ARG A 20 -9.64 -3.08 3.20
N GLU A 21 -9.41 -2.22 2.21
CA GLU A 21 -9.59 -2.53 0.78
C GLU A 21 -8.54 -3.51 0.26
N VAL A 22 -7.26 -3.26 0.57
CA VAL A 22 -6.14 -4.11 0.08
C VAL A 22 -5.95 -5.41 0.88
N GLY A 23 -6.61 -5.50 2.04
CA GLY A 23 -6.58 -6.68 2.90
C GLY A 23 -5.22 -6.97 3.53
N MET A 24 -5.05 -8.20 4.02
CA MET A 24 -3.91 -8.57 4.88
C MET A 24 -2.56 -8.73 4.15
N ARG A 25 -2.55 -8.74 2.82
CA ARG A 25 -1.32 -8.89 2.01
C ARG A 25 -0.46 -7.63 2.00
N TRP A 26 -1.05 -6.49 2.34
CA TRP A 26 -0.39 -5.20 2.38
C TRP A 26 -0.56 -4.56 3.75
N LEU A 27 0.49 -3.89 4.22
CA LEU A 27 0.42 -2.97 5.34
C LEU A 27 0.40 -1.55 4.79
N ILE A 28 -0.62 -0.77 5.14
CA ILE A 28 -0.79 0.63 4.73
C ILE A 28 -0.49 1.57 5.89
N MET A 29 0.26 2.63 5.63
CA MET A 29 0.60 3.66 6.63
C MET A 29 0.52 5.06 6.03
N TRP A 30 0.09 6.04 6.82
CA TRP A 30 0.33 7.46 6.52
C TRP A 30 1.63 7.91 7.19
N GLY A 31 2.55 8.48 6.41
CA GLY A 31 3.82 9.01 6.90
C GLY A 31 3.79 10.55 6.92
N PRO A 32 3.50 11.20 8.07
CA PRO A 32 3.29 12.65 8.14
C PRO A 32 4.52 13.45 7.68
N GLY A 33 5.73 13.01 8.06
CA GLY A 33 6.98 13.64 7.61
C GLY A 33 7.21 13.56 6.09
N SER A 34 6.69 12.51 5.43
CA SER A 34 6.76 12.35 3.98
C SER A 34 5.56 12.92 3.21
N ARG A 35 4.48 13.27 3.93
CA ARG A 35 3.15 13.58 3.36
C ARG A 35 2.71 12.58 2.29
N ALA A 36 2.98 11.30 2.54
CA ALA A 36 2.68 10.20 1.64
C ALA A 36 2.08 9.00 2.37
N PHE A 37 1.21 8.28 1.67
CA PHE A 37 0.80 6.94 2.04
C PHE A 37 1.86 5.95 1.59
N TRP A 38 2.08 4.92 2.39
CA TRP A 38 3.05 3.86 2.15
C TRP A 38 2.35 2.51 2.17
N ALA A 39 2.79 1.61 1.31
CA ALA A 39 2.32 0.24 1.21
C ALA A 39 3.52 -0.73 1.26
N PHE A 40 3.47 -1.65 2.22
CA PHE A 40 4.49 -2.68 2.41
C PHE A 40 3.87 -4.06 2.14
N HIS A 41 4.45 -4.81 1.21
CA HIS A 41 4.00 -6.16 0.90
C HIS A 41 4.37 -7.10 2.05
N ARG A 42 3.42 -7.91 2.50
CA ARG A 42 3.57 -8.87 3.61
C ARG A 42 3.70 -10.33 3.16
N GLY A 43 3.69 -10.58 1.84
CA GLY A 43 3.89 -11.90 1.27
C GLY A 43 5.36 -12.30 1.15
N PRO A 44 5.65 -13.51 0.68
CA PRO A 44 7.02 -14.05 0.59
C PRO A 44 7.88 -13.38 -0.49
N ALA A 45 7.27 -12.66 -1.42
CA ALA A 45 8.00 -11.90 -2.44
C ALA A 45 8.61 -10.63 -1.84
N SER A 46 9.90 -10.42 -2.09
CA SER A 46 10.61 -9.20 -1.72
C SER A 46 10.23 -8.07 -2.68
N ILE A 47 9.26 -7.26 -2.29
CA ILE A 47 8.75 -6.13 -3.06
C ILE A 47 9.20 -4.82 -2.41
N VAL A 48 9.74 -3.91 -3.22
CA VAL A 48 10.08 -2.55 -2.78
C VAL A 48 8.82 -1.83 -2.29
N PRO A 49 8.84 -1.18 -1.12
CA PRO A 49 7.70 -0.41 -0.62
C PRO A 49 7.20 0.60 -1.65
N ARG A 50 5.88 0.73 -1.77
CA ARG A 50 5.24 1.71 -2.65
C ARG A 50 4.78 2.91 -1.84
N SER A 51 4.84 4.09 -2.44
CA SER A 51 4.36 5.30 -1.78
C SER A 51 3.68 6.23 -2.77
N ALA A 52 2.61 6.90 -2.33
CA ALA A 52 1.95 7.93 -3.11
C ALA A 52 1.35 9.02 -2.21
N SER A 53 1.22 10.24 -2.73
CA SER A 53 0.63 11.36 -1.98
C SER A 53 -0.89 11.29 -1.86
N THR A 54 -1.54 10.42 -2.64
CA THR A 54 -2.99 10.19 -2.62
C THR A 54 -3.31 8.71 -2.46
N PRO A 55 -4.45 8.37 -1.84
CA PRO A 55 -4.83 6.97 -1.65
C PRO A 55 -5.08 6.24 -2.97
N GLN A 56 -5.76 6.89 -3.92
CA GLN A 56 -6.05 6.29 -5.23
C GLN A 56 -4.77 5.89 -5.98
N ARG A 57 -3.75 6.77 -5.98
CA ARG A 57 -2.48 6.42 -6.64
C ARG A 57 -1.75 5.28 -5.96
N LEU A 58 -1.85 5.16 -4.64
CA LEU A 58 -1.27 4.03 -3.93
C LEU A 58 -1.98 2.72 -4.31
N LEU A 59 -3.30 2.74 -4.46
CA LEU A 59 -4.07 1.58 -4.95
C LEU A 59 -3.66 1.17 -6.36
N ASP A 60 -3.48 2.14 -7.27
CA ASP A 60 -3.05 1.87 -8.63
C ASP A 60 -1.66 1.20 -8.67
N GLU A 61 -0.72 1.67 -7.83
CA GLU A 61 0.61 1.09 -7.67
C GLU A 61 0.56 -0.33 -7.09
N ILE A 62 -0.27 -0.56 -6.06
CA ILE A 62 -0.49 -1.89 -5.47
C ILE A 62 -1.04 -2.84 -6.53
N ALA A 63 -2.07 -2.43 -7.27
CA ALA A 63 -2.67 -3.25 -8.32
C ALA A 63 -1.68 -3.57 -9.44
N ALA A 64 -0.78 -2.64 -9.79
CA ALA A 64 0.29 -2.90 -10.74
C ALA A 64 1.26 -3.99 -10.23
N VAL A 65 1.68 -3.92 -8.97
CA VAL A 65 2.53 -4.94 -8.36
C VAL A 65 1.83 -6.30 -8.33
N GLU A 66 0.57 -6.35 -7.92
CA GLU A 66 -0.17 -7.62 -7.84
C GLU A 66 -0.34 -8.30 -9.20
N ARG A 67 -0.52 -7.50 -10.26
CA ARG A 67 -0.51 -8.02 -11.64
C ARG A 67 0.86 -8.61 -12.00
N SER A 68 1.96 -7.92 -11.70
CA SER A 68 3.31 -8.45 -11.94
C SER A 68 3.57 -9.74 -11.16
N LEU A 69 3.21 -9.79 -9.88
CA LEU A 69 3.34 -10.98 -9.04
C LEU A 69 2.55 -12.19 -9.55
N THR A 70 1.38 -11.93 -10.14
CA THR A 70 0.55 -12.98 -10.73
C THR A 70 1.16 -13.49 -12.03
N ALA A 71 1.72 -12.59 -12.86
CA ALA A 71 2.38 -12.94 -14.12
C ALA A 71 3.67 -13.73 -13.90
N ASP A 72 4.43 -13.44 -12.84
CA ASP A 72 5.70 -14.11 -12.52
C ASP A 72 5.52 -15.48 -11.85
N ARG A 73 4.28 -15.88 -11.52
CA ARG A 73 4.02 -17.19 -10.94
C ARG A 73 4.10 -18.27 -12.03
N PRO A 74 5.07 -19.22 -11.97
CA PRO A 74 5.10 -20.31 -12.95
C PRO A 74 3.80 -21.12 -12.87
N PRO A 75 3.32 -21.68 -14.01
CA PRO A 75 2.14 -22.53 -14.00
C PRO A 75 2.37 -23.69 -13.03
N ASP A 76 1.43 -23.88 -12.11
CA ASP A 76 1.46 -24.96 -11.12
C ASP A 76 1.23 -26.30 -11.85
N ASN A 77 2.28 -26.85 -12.45
CA ASN A 77 2.27 -28.16 -13.10
C ASN A 77 2.36 -29.29 -12.07
N ARG A 78 1.44 -29.30 -11.10
CA ARG A 78 1.20 -30.43 -10.20
C ARG A 78 -0.16 -31.05 -10.48
N ARG A 79 -0.27 -31.76 -11.60
CA ARG A 79 -1.25 -32.84 -11.81
C ARG A 79 -0.65 -33.92 -12.68
#